data_AF-A0A951V9B6-F1
#
_entry.id   AF-A0A951V9B6-F1
#
_cell.length_a   1.000
_cell.length_b   1.000
_cell.length_c   1.000
_cell.angle_alpha   90.00
_cell.angle_beta   90.00
_cell.angle_gamma   90.00
#
_symmetry.space_group_name_H-M   'P 1'
#
loop_
_entity.id
_entity.type
_entity.pdbx_description
1 polymer ?
#
loop_
_entity_poly.entity_id
_entity_poly.type
_entity_poly.pdbx_seq_one_letter_code
_entity_poly.pdbx_strand_id
1 'polypeptide(L)'
;IYVTIDRRKKFPVTIFLGAIGFGSDYDILQKFNVLETLPLGGELEDRIVVTPVIDAKTGEVLLEAGVQEDRWVRLDSKLVGDLKKKKVKYIEVVDPHREVDFKLLANSIRRERDKLGLSEEDGTEPTMEDALIYLYRNLRNGEPPNIETAQKFFEKLFFSPKKYDLGQVGRYRMNKKFNLKIPLENTVITPDDFVMIVEQLISMRRGEKASDDIDHLGNRRVKTVGEQLANQFSLAFTRMSRTIRDRMNIHNAESLTPQDLINSRILTSVINTFFGTSQMSQFMDQTNPLAELTHKRRLSALGPGGLTRERAGFEVRDVHYTHYGRLCPIETPEGPNIGLISSLANYAVVNRLGFIETPYRQVTHNKDHARVSNTVEYLSADDEDRNIIAQANAPLSEKGEFEHDFIPCRHQADYPVVNPEKVNYMDVSPIQMVSAAASLIPFLEHDDANRALMGSNMQRQSVPLLTPKAALVGTGMEPNVARDSRAVLVSPIDAVVEYVDARKIIL
;
A
#
# COMPACT_ATOMS: atom_id res chain seq x y z
N ILE A 1 -22.01 0.06 -9.24
CA ILE A 1 -20.86 -0.28 -8.37
C ILE A 1 -21.32 -1.15 -7.19
N TYR A 2 -20.53 -2.15 -6.78
CA TYR A 2 -20.87 -3.05 -5.66
C TYR A 2 -19.76 -3.05 -4.59
N VAL A 3 -20.15 -3.16 -3.33
CA VAL A 3 -19.30 -3.38 -2.16
C VAL A 3 -19.43 -4.83 -1.71
N THR A 4 -18.30 -5.48 -1.39
CA THR A 4 -18.28 -6.85 -0.85
C THR A 4 -17.55 -6.85 0.48
N ILE A 5 -18.22 -7.31 1.54
CA ILE A 5 -17.67 -7.38 2.91
C ILE A 5 -17.40 -8.84 3.26
N ASP A 6 -16.20 -9.15 3.73
CA ASP A 6 -15.74 -10.49 4.17
C ASP A 6 -16.03 -11.64 3.19
N ARG A 7 -16.04 -11.36 1.88
CA ARG A 7 -16.34 -12.32 0.80
C ARG A 7 -17.72 -13.00 0.94
N ARG A 8 -18.68 -12.40 1.66
CA ARG A 8 -20.00 -12.98 1.91
C ARG A 8 -21.00 -12.65 0.80
N LYS A 9 -21.36 -11.37 0.69
CA LYS A 9 -22.42 -10.88 -0.20
C LYS A 9 -22.01 -9.55 -0.83
N LYS A 10 -22.53 -9.33 -2.04
CA LYS A 10 -22.38 -8.09 -2.80
C LYS A 10 -23.56 -7.17 -2.49
N PHE A 11 -23.26 -5.92 -2.16
CA PHE A 11 -24.23 -4.87 -1.87
C PHE A 11 -24.02 -3.71 -2.85
N PRO A 12 -25.06 -3.06 -3.38
CA PRO A 12 -24.90 -1.77 -4.06
C PRO A 12 -24.11 -0.79 -3.19
N VAL A 13 -23.24 0.00 -3.80
CA VAL A 13 -22.41 0.98 -3.05
C VAL A 13 -23.25 2.04 -2.33
N THR A 14 -24.43 2.36 -2.88
CA THR A 14 -25.31 3.41 -2.38
C THR A 14 -25.94 3.03 -1.04
N ILE A 15 -26.26 1.74 -0.81
CA ILE A 15 -26.65 1.23 0.54
C ILE A 15 -25.56 1.52 1.58
N PHE A 16 -24.29 1.39 1.19
CA PHE A 16 -23.19 1.66 2.10
C PHE A 16 -23.05 3.16 2.38
N LEU A 17 -23.26 4.01 1.37
CA LEU A 17 -23.27 5.46 1.50
C LEU A 17 -24.45 5.94 2.35
N GLY A 18 -25.64 5.34 2.19
CA GLY A 18 -26.80 5.55 3.05
C GLY A 18 -26.51 5.24 4.51
N ALA A 19 -25.84 4.12 4.78
CA ALA A 19 -25.43 3.74 6.14
C ALA A 19 -24.36 4.67 6.75
N ILE A 20 -23.60 5.41 5.94
CA ILE A 20 -22.64 6.43 6.39
C ILE A 20 -23.33 7.77 6.71
N GLY A 21 -24.52 8.00 6.14
CA GLY A 21 -25.30 9.23 6.35
C GLY A 21 -25.69 9.98 5.08
N PHE A 22 -25.41 9.45 3.89
CA PHE A 22 -25.89 10.01 2.62
C PHE A 22 -27.29 9.46 2.31
N GLY A 23 -28.32 10.06 2.91
CA GLY A 23 -29.68 9.53 2.90
C GLY A 23 -30.43 9.76 1.58
N SER A 24 -30.26 10.92 0.93
CA SER A 24 -30.99 11.20 -0.31
C SER A 24 -30.17 10.84 -1.55
N ASP A 25 -30.86 10.45 -2.62
CA ASP A 25 -30.25 10.25 -3.94
C ASP A 25 -29.54 11.52 -4.42
N TYR A 26 -30.10 12.68 -4.07
CA TYR A 26 -29.52 13.99 -4.33
C TYR A 26 -28.19 14.18 -3.60
N ASP A 27 -28.09 13.86 -2.31
CA ASP A 27 -26.85 13.98 -1.54
C ASP A 27 -25.73 13.12 -2.14
N ILE A 28 -26.07 11.93 -2.61
CA ILE A 28 -25.12 11.03 -3.27
C ILE A 28 -24.61 11.68 -4.56
N LEU A 29 -25.51 12.12 -5.44
CA LEU A 29 -25.13 12.73 -6.74
C LEU A 29 -24.35 14.05 -6.57
N GLN A 30 -24.74 14.86 -5.58
CA GLN A 30 -24.05 16.11 -5.26
C GLN A 30 -22.64 15.84 -4.70
N LYS A 31 -22.47 14.85 -3.81
CA LYS A 31 -21.17 14.54 -3.20
C LYS A 31 -20.13 14.10 -4.21
N PHE A 32 -20.54 13.45 -5.30
CA PHE A 32 -19.65 13.06 -6.41
C PHE A 32 -19.55 14.13 -7.52
N ASN A 33 -20.02 15.36 -7.25
CA ASN A 33 -19.98 16.51 -8.17
C ASN A 33 -20.55 16.18 -9.56
N VAL A 34 -21.60 15.35 -9.62
CA VAL A 34 -22.22 14.95 -10.89
C VAL A 34 -23.23 15.99 -11.39
N LEU A 35 -23.75 16.80 -10.46
CA LEU A 35 -24.75 17.84 -10.72
C LEU A 35 -24.09 19.22 -10.81
N GLU A 36 -24.48 19.99 -11.81
CA GLU A 36 -24.13 21.39 -12.01
C GLU A 36 -25.40 22.25 -11.90
N THR A 37 -25.37 23.28 -11.06
CA THR A 37 -26.46 24.25 -10.97
C THR A 37 -26.24 25.38 -11.96
N LEU A 38 -27.10 25.49 -12.96
CA LEU A 38 -26.99 26.51 -14.01
C LEU A 38 -28.18 27.48 -14.02
N PRO A 39 -27.93 28.78 -14.30
CA PRO A 39 -29.01 29.72 -14.54
C PRO A 39 -29.70 29.39 -15.87
N LEU A 40 -31.02 29.60 -15.91
CA LEU A 40 -31.86 29.34 -17.10
C LEU A 40 -31.51 30.20 -18.35
N GLY A 41 -30.53 31.09 -18.24
CA GLY A 41 -29.97 31.89 -19.34
C GLY A 41 -28.76 31.30 -20.06
N GLY A 42 -28.19 30.19 -19.58
CA GLY A 42 -27.01 29.55 -20.16
C GLY A 42 -27.30 28.52 -21.28
N GLU A 43 -26.24 27.92 -21.83
CA GLU A 43 -26.34 26.79 -22.77
C GLU A 43 -26.81 25.52 -22.04
N LEU A 44 -28.12 25.25 -22.14
CA LEU A 44 -28.81 24.15 -21.46
C LEU A 44 -29.28 23.05 -22.40
N GLU A 45 -29.08 23.20 -23.72
CA GLU A 45 -29.54 22.23 -24.71
C GLU A 45 -28.79 20.90 -24.57
N ASP A 46 -29.50 19.79 -24.74
CA ASP A 46 -29.00 18.40 -24.64
C ASP A 46 -28.48 17.98 -23.24
N ARG A 47 -28.73 18.79 -22.20
CA ARG A 47 -28.40 18.44 -20.81
C ARG A 47 -29.50 17.60 -20.15
N ILE A 48 -29.10 16.67 -19.27
CA ILE A 48 -30.02 15.77 -18.55
C ILE A 48 -30.43 16.41 -17.23
N VAL A 49 -31.74 16.51 -16.98
CA VAL A 49 -32.32 16.90 -15.69
C VAL A 49 -32.67 15.64 -14.92
N VAL A 50 -32.34 15.63 -13.62
CA VAL A 50 -32.48 14.46 -12.75
C VAL A 50 -33.31 14.77 -11.51
N THR A 51 -33.32 16.03 -11.06
CA THR A 51 -34.16 16.47 -9.96
C THR A 51 -35.50 16.99 -10.48
N PRO A 52 -36.63 16.62 -9.85
CA PRO A 52 -37.92 17.13 -10.25
C PRO A 52 -37.96 18.64 -10.02
N VAL A 53 -38.37 19.41 -11.04
CA VAL A 53 -38.48 20.87 -10.92
C VAL A 53 -39.87 21.18 -10.38
N ILE A 54 -39.95 21.64 -9.13
CA ILE A 54 -41.21 21.99 -8.47
C ILE A 54 -41.35 23.51 -8.42
N ASP A 55 -42.53 24.03 -8.75
CA ASP A 55 -42.81 25.46 -8.58
C ASP A 55 -42.97 25.78 -7.08
N ALA A 56 -42.05 26.59 -6.55
CA ALA A 56 -42.03 26.99 -5.15
C ALA A 56 -43.29 27.74 -4.68
N LYS A 57 -44.14 28.24 -5.59
CA LYS A 57 -45.37 28.97 -5.27
C LYS A 57 -46.65 28.14 -5.33
N THR A 58 -46.71 27.15 -6.22
CA THR A 58 -47.92 26.35 -6.45
C THR A 58 -47.77 24.90 -5.95
N GLY A 59 -46.54 24.44 -5.71
CA GLY A 59 -46.27 23.04 -5.37
C GLY A 59 -46.46 22.08 -6.55
N GLU A 60 -46.75 22.60 -7.76
CA GLU A 60 -46.91 21.77 -8.95
C GLU A 60 -45.54 21.30 -9.46
N VAL A 61 -45.44 20.00 -9.75
CA VAL A 61 -44.27 19.41 -10.41
C VAL A 61 -44.29 19.84 -11.88
N LEU A 62 -43.32 20.68 -12.26
CA LEU A 62 -43.19 21.23 -13.62
C LEU A 62 -42.49 20.25 -14.57
N LEU A 63 -41.61 19.42 -14.04
CA LEU A 63 -40.87 18.37 -14.74
C LEU A 63 -40.71 17.17 -13.81
N GLU A 64 -41.24 16.02 -14.23
CA GLU A 64 -40.97 14.72 -13.63
C GLU A 64 -39.62 14.20 -14.16
N ALA A 65 -38.54 14.67 -13.57
CA ALA A 65 -37.20 14.13 -13.80
C ALA A 65 -36.83 13.17 -12.67
N GLY A 66 -36.09 12.11 -13.01
CA GLY A 66 -35.67 11.10 -12.04
C GLY A 66 -34.35 10.45 -12.41
N VAL A 67 -33.84 9.66 -11.47
CA VAL A 67 -32.52 9.00 -11.55
C VAL A 67 -32.51 7.82 -12.55
N GLN A 68 -33.68 7.25 -12.89
CA GLN A 68 -33.79 6.11 -13.83
C GLN A 68 -33.68 6.51 -15.30
N GLU A 69 -33.05 5.64 -16.11
CA GLU A 69 -32.88 5.80 -17.57
C GLU A 69 -34.19 6.16 -18.30
N ASP A 70 -35.32 5.61 -17.86
CA ASP A 70 -36.64 5.85 -18.47
C ASP A 70 -37.27 7.20 -18.10
N ARG A 71 -36.71 7.92 -17.12
CA ARG A 71 -37.16 9.24 -16.64
C ARG A 71 -36.12 10.35 -16.84
N TRP A 72 -35.06 10.08 -17.61
CA TRP A 72 -34.09 11.12 -17.97
C TRP A 72 -34.72 12.09 -18.95
N VAL A 73 -34.89 13.34 -18.53
CA VAL A 73 -35.37 14.40 -19.41
C VAL A 73 -34.19 15.15 -19.97
N ARG A 74 -34.01 15.06 -21.30
CA ARG A 74 -33.09 15.94 -22.03
C ARG A 74 -33.78 17.26 -22.32
N LEU A 75 -33.06 18.36 -22.07
CA LEU A 75 -33.58 19.70 -22.29
C LEU A 75 -33.55 20.06 -23.77
N ASP A 76 -34.75 20.14 -24.35
CA ASP A 76 -34.99 20.74 -25.67
C ASP A 76 -35.29 22.24 -25.56
N SER A 77 -35.05 23.00 -26.64
CA SER A 77 -35.30 24.45 -26.71
C SER A 77 -36.74 24.85 -26.33
N LYS A 78 -37.72 23.95 -26.52
CA LYS A 78 -39.13 24.13 -26.12
C LYS A 78 -39.32 24.04 -24.60
N LEU A 79 -38.74 23.02 -23.97
CA LEU A 79 -38.81 22.80 -22.51
C LEU A 79 -38.14 23.95 -21.75
N VAL A 80 -36.99 24.41 -22.24
CA VAL A 80 -36.29 25.59 -21.69
C VAL A 80 -37.16 26.86 -21.81
N GLY A 81 -37.88 27.01 -22.92
CA GLY A 81 -38.81 28.13 -23.13
C GLY A 81 -39.99 28.13 -22.15
N ASP A 82 -40.55 26.96 -21.84
CA ASP A 82 -41.67 26.84 -20.90
C ASP A 82 -41.23 27.02 -19.44
N LEU A 83 -40.03 26.57 -19.07
CA LEU A 83 -39.43 26.84 -17.76
C LEU A 83 -39.14 28.34 -17.54
N LYS A 84 -38.72 29.06 -18.60
CA LYS A 84 -38.57 30.52 -18.56
C LYS A 84 -39.89 31.24 -18.31
N LYS A 85 -40.98 30.82 -18.96
CA LYS A 85 -42.33 31.39 -18.75
C LYS A 85 -42.80 31.20 -17.31
N LYS A 86 -42.46 30.07 -16.68
CA LYS A 86 -42.78 29.75 -15.28
C LYS A 86 -41.82 30.36 -14.24
N LYS A 87 -40.89 31.23 -14.65
CA LYS A 87 -39.96 31.99 -13.77
C LYS A 87 -39.05 31.13 -12.89
N VAL A 88 -38.66 29.94 -13.33
CA VAL A 88 -37.59 29.17 -12.68
C VAL A 88 -36.26 29.91 -12.87
N LYS A 89 -35.44 30.03 -11.82
CA LYS A 89 -34.17 30.80 -11.86
C LYS A 89 -32.95 29.93 -12.13
N TYR A 90 -32.90 28.76 -11.50
CA TYR A 90 -31.80 27.81 -11.56
C TYR A 90 -32.35 26.42 -11.84
N ILE A 91 -31.59 25.64 -12.61
CA ILE A 91 -31.87 24.24 -12.85
C ILE A 91 -30.60 23.43 -12.58
N GLU A 92 -30.78 22.27 -11.99
CA GLU A 92 -29.70 21.31 -11.78
C GLU A 92 -29.69 20.33 -12.93
N VAL A 93 -28.54 20.23 -13.56
CA VAL A 93 -28.32 19.38 -14.72
C VAL A 93 -27.11 18.51 -14.46
N VAL A 94 -27.08 17.34 -15.09
CA VAL A 94 -25.89 16.50 -15.09
C VAL A 94 -24.80 17.20 -15.90
N ASP A 95 -23.60 17.26 -15.35
CA ASP A 95 -22.41 17.71 -16.08
C ASP A 95 -22.17 16.79 -17.28
N PRO A 96 -22.15 17.32 -18.53
CA PRO A 96 -21.89 16.53 -19.73
C PRO A 96 -20.58 15.74 -19.68
N HIS A 97 -19.56 16.23 -18.97
CA HIS A 97 -18.28 15.55 -18.82
C HIS A 97 -18.32 14.39 -17.81
N ARG A 98 -19.36 14.33 -16.96
CA ARG A 98 -19.56 13.30 -15.92
C ARG A 98 -20.79 12.42 -16.16
N GLU A 99 -21.28 12.36 -17.39
CA GLU A 99 -22.44 11.50 -17.75
C GLU A 99 -22.18 10.01 -17.43
N VAL A 100 -20.94 9.53 -17.58
CA VAL A 100 -20.56 8.15 -17.22
C VAL A 100 -20.73 7.91 -15.71
N ASP A 101 -20.37 8.89 -14.90
CA ASP A 101 -20.38 8.81 -13.43
C ASP A 101 -21.82 8.77 -12.95
N PHE A 102 -22.64 9.65 -13.52
CA PHE A 102 -24.09 9.65 -13.34
C PHE A 102 -24.69 8.28 -13.64
N LYS A 103 -24.40 7.71 -14.83
CA LYS A 103 -24.92 6.39 -15.23
C LYS A 103 -24.53 5.28 -14.25
N LEU A 104 -23.31 5.29 -13.73
CA LEU A 104 -22.84 4.28 -12.78
C LEU A 104 -23.53 4.39 -11.41
N LEU A 105 -23.71 5.61 -10.91
CA LEU A 105 -24.36 5.89 -9.64
C LEU A 105 -25.88 5.64 -9.74
N ALA A 106 -26.52 6.11 -10.81
CA ALA A 106 -27.94 5.87 -11.09
C ALA A 106 -28.27 4.37 -11.14
N ASN A 107 -27.43 3.58 -11.81
CA ASN A 107 -27.57 2.12 -11.82
C ASN A 107 -27.41 1.49 -10.42
N SER A 108 -26.57 2.06 -9.56
CA SER A 108 -26.42 1.61 -8.18
C SER A 108 -27.64 1.96 -7.32
N ILE A 109 -28.17 3.19 -7.46
CA ILE A 109 -29.38 3.65 -6.76
C ILE A 109 -30.59 2.77 -7.14
N ARG A 110 -30.78 2.49 -8.43
CA ARG A 110 -31.84 1.57 -8.89
C ARG A 110 -31.73 0.20 -8.23
N ARG A 111 -30.52 -0.35 -8.19
CA ARG A 111 -30.27 -1.67 -7.57
C ARG A 111 -30.44 -1.65 -6.05
N GLU A 112 -30.27 -0.51 -5.40
CA GLU A 112 -30.60 -0.35 -3.98
C GLU A 112 -32.10 -0.38 -3.76
N ARG A 113 -32.88 0.40 -4.51
CA ARG A 113 -34.35 0.42 -4.43
C ARG A 113 -34.94 -0.99 -4.65
N ASP A 114 -34.46 -1.70 -5.69
CA ASP A 114 -34.79 -3.11 -5.94
C ASP A 114 -34.56 -4.02 -4.71
N LYS A 115 -33.50 -3.75 -3.93
CA LYS A 115 -33.07 -4.59 -2.80
C LYS A 115 -33.76 -4.23 -1.50
N LEU A 116 -34.10 -2.98 -1.31
CA LEU A 116 -34.89 -2.48 -0.18
C LEU A 116 -36.39 -2.73 -0.38
N GLY A 117 -36.83 -3.06 -1.59
CA GLY A 117 -38.23 -3.29 -1.91
C GLY A 117 -39.05 -2.00 -1.97
N LEU A 118 -38.37 -0.87 -2.19
CA LEU A 118 -38.99 0.44 -2.33
C LEU A 118 -39.39 0.66 -3.79
N SER A 119 -40.65 1.00 -4.02
CA SER A 119 -41.14 1.38 -5.35
C SER A 119 -40.99 2.90 -5.54
N GLU A 120 -40.63 3.35 -6.76
CA GLU A 120 -40.49 4.79 -7.01
C GLU A 120 -41.84 5.52 -7.10
N GLU A 121 -42.94 4.78 -7.27
CA GLU A 121 -44.30 5.33 -7.32
C GLU A 121 -44.74 5.88 -5.95
N ASP A 122 -44.15 5.35 -4.86
CA ASP A 122 -44.43 5.78 -3.50
C ASP A 122 -43.67 7.06 -3.10
N GLY A 123 -42.75 7.57 -3.94
CA GLY A 123 -41.93 8.76 -3.66
C GLY A 123 -41.08 8.67 -2.39
N THR A 124 -40.93 7.48 -1.82
CA THR A 124 -40.26 7.25 -0.54
C THR A 124 -38.75 7.12 -0.75
N GLU A 125 -37.99 8.08 -0.25
CA GLU A 125 -36.52 8.04 -0.31
C GLU A 125 -35.98 6.99 0.66
N PRO A 126 -34.92 6.25 0.26
CA PRO A 126 -34.27 5.29 1.15
C PRO A 126 -33.70 6.01 2.38
N THR A 127 -34.03 5.53 3.58
CA THR A 127 -33.52 6.15 4.80
C THR A 127 -32.21 5.48 5.24
N MET A 128 -31.43 6.20 6.05
CA MET A 128 -30.25 5.63 6.72
C MET A 128 -30.61 4.38 7.55
N GLU A 129 -31.82 4.34 8.12
CA GLU A 129 -32.31 3.21 8.91
C GLU A 129 -32.49 1.95 8.05
N ASP A 130 -33.11 2.09 6.88
CA ASP A 130 -33.32 0.99 5.94
C ASP A 130 -31.98 0.38 5.49
N ALA A 131 -31.00 1.23 5.19
CA ALA A 131 -29.66 0.81 4.81
C ALA A 131 -28.97 0.02 5.95
N LEU A 132 -29.02 0.52 7.19
CA LEU A 132 -28.43 -0.14 8.36
C LEU A 132 -29.09 -1.50 8.66
N ILE A 133 -30.42 -1.56 8.60
CA ILE A 133 -31.19 -2.81 8.81
C ILE A 133 -30.82 -3.83 7.74
N TYR A 134 -30.78 -3.41 6.48
CA TYR A 134 -30.45 -4.28 5.36
C TYR A 134 -29.03 -4.84 5.46
N LEU A 135 -28.05 -4.01 5.82
CA LEU A 135 -26.66 -4.45 6.03
C LEU A 135 -26.56 -5.42 7.20
N TYR A 136 -27.20 -5.12 8.33
CA TYR A 136 -27.19 -6.00 9.50
C TYR A 136 -27.79 -7.38 9.18
N ARG A 137 -28.96 -7.40 8.53
CA ARG A 137 -29.65 -8.65 8.16
C ARG A 137 -28.79 -9.54 7.28
N ASN A 138 -28.12 -8.96 6.29
CA ASN A 138 -27.30 -9.72 5.36
C ASN A 138 -25.93 -10.14 5.91
N LEU A 139 -25.37 -9.37 6.85
CA LEU A 139 -24.08 -9.69 7.46
C LEU A 139 -24.22 -10.68 8.62
N ARG A 140 -25.29 -10.60 9.42
CA ARG A 140 -25.51 -11.45 10.60
C ARG A 140 -26.50 -12.60 10.39
N ASN A 141 -27.15 -12.68 9.22
CA ASN A 141 -28.19 -13.67 8.92
C ASN A 141 -29.35 -13.65 9.95
N GLY A 142 -29.75 -12.47 10.40
CA GLY A 142 -30.84 -12.28 11.36
C GLY A 142 -31.22 -10.82 11.49
N GLU A 143 -32.41 -10.53 12.00
CA GLU A 143 -32.91 -9.15 12.12
C GLU A 143 -32.25 -8.41 13.28
N PRO A 144 -32.00 -7.09 13.13
CA PRO A 144 -31.55 -6.28 14.24
C PRO A 144 -32.66 -6.15 15.28
N PRO A 145 -32.36 -6.24 16.59
CA PRO A 145 -33.35 -6.06 17.64
C PRO A 145 -33.85 -4.61 17.73
N ASN A 146 -33.02 -3.64 17.34
CA ASN A 146 -33.34 -2.23 17.22
C ASN A 146 -32.34 -1.54 16.26
N ILE A 147 -32.69 -0.34 15.79
CA ILE A 147 -31.85 0.48 14.89
C ILE A 147 -30.50 0.79 15.53
N GLU A 148 -30.47 1.13 16.82
CA GLU A 148 -29.23 1.40 17.54
C GLU A 148 -28.25 0.22 17.49
N THR A 149 -28.73 -1.02 17.56
CA THR A 149 -27.86 -2.20 17.48
C THR A 149 -27.30 -2.36 16.06
N ALA A 150 -28.08 -2.05 15.03
CA ALA A 150 -27.62 -2.04 13.66
C ALA A 150 -26.55 -0.96 13.43
N GLN A 151 -26.79 0.25 13.92
CA GLN A 151 -25.83 1.37 13.87
C GLN A 151 -24.53 1.02 14.62
N LYS A 152 -24.62 0.62 15.90
CA LYS A 152 -23.46 0.22 16.70
C LYS A 152 -22.71 -0.95 16.06
N PHE A 153 -23.40 -1.87 15.37
CA PHE A 153 -22.76 -2.96 14.64
C PHE A 153 -21.96 -2.44 13.44
N PHE A 154 -22.54 -1.56 12.63
CA PHE A 154 -21.88 -0.94 11.48
C PHE A 154 -20.67 -0.11 11.90
N GLU A 155 -20.84 0.77 12.90
CA GLU A 155 -19.76 1.57 13.50
C GLU A 155 -18.63 0.68 14.03
N LYS A 156 -18.98 -0.43 14.69
CA LYS A 156 -17.98 -1.36 15.22
C LYS A 156 -17.21 -2.10 14.11
N LEU A 157 -17.75 -2.19 12.91
CA LEU A 157 -17.14 -2.93 11.81
C LEU A 157 -16.06 -2.12 11.09
N PHE A 158 -16.30 -0.82 10.87
CA PHE A 158 -15.37 0.04 10.11
C PHE A 158 -14.78 1.20 10.92
N PHE A 159 -15.50 1.69 11.93
CA PHE A 159 -15.19 2.95 12.62
C PHE A 159 -14.70 2.76 14.06
N SER A 160 -14.53 1.51 14.53
CA SER A 160 -14.06 1.22 15.88
C SER A 160 -12.58 0.80 15.90
N PRO A 161 -11.70 1.55 16.60
CA PRO A 161 -10.28 1.20 16.74
C PRO A 161 -10.03 -0.17 17.38
N LYS A 162 -11.00 -0.70 18.13
CA LYS A 162 -10.88 -2.00 18.80
C LYS A 162 -11.07 -3.19 17.86
N LYS A 163 -11.68 -2.97 16.69
CA LYS A 163 -12.08 -4.03 15.75
C LYS A 163 -11.46 -3.86 14.37
N TYR A 164 -11.22 -2.62 13.96
CA TYR A 164 -10.67 -2.28 12.67
C TYR A 164 -9.44 -1.40 12.85
N ASP A 165 -8.35 -1.77 12.18
CA ASP A 165 -7.08 -1.05 12.22
C ASP A 165 -6.37 -1.20 10.88
N LEU A 166 -6.23 -0.10 10.14
CA LEU A 166 -5.40 -0.01 8.93
C LEU A 166 -3.91 -0.13 9.26
N GLY A 167 -3.54 0.14 10.52
CA GLY A 167 -2.20 0.48 10.94
C GLY A 167 -1.74 1.81 10.36
N GLN A 168 -0.61 2.31 10.84
CA GLN A 168 0.02 3.54 10.33
C GLN A 168 0.34 3.43 8.84
N VAL A 169 0.72 2.22 8.38
CA VAL A 169 1.07 1.97 6.98
C VAL A 169 -0.15 2.07 6.06
N GLY A 170 -1.30 1.49 6.46
CA GLY A 170 -2.52 1.56 5.65
C GLY A 170 -3.01 3.00 5.53
N ARG A 171 -2.99 3.77 6.63
CA ARG A 171 -3.31 5.20 6.63
C ARG A 171 -2.33 6.00 5.76
N TYR A 172 -1.02 5.76 5.87
CA TYR A 172 -0.01 6.38 4.99
C TYR A 172 -0.29 6.12 3.51
N ARG A 173 -0.59 4.88 3.12
CA ARG A 173 -0.91 4.52 1.73
C ARG A 173 -2.16 5.23 1.23
N MET A 174 -3.25 5.22 2.01
CA MET A 174 -4.48 5.93 1.65
C MET A 174 -4.25 7.42 1.48
N ASN A 175 -3.52 8.03 2.42
CA ASN A 175 -3.18 9.45 2.34
C ASN A 175 -2.34 9.77 1.09
N LYS A 176 -1.31 8.97 0.79
CA LYS A 176 -0.47 9.17 -0.39
C LYS A 176 -1.25 8.96 -1.69
N LYS A 177 -2.16 7.98 -1.73
CA LYS A 177 -2.97 7.65 -2.92
C LYS A 177 -4.02 8.72 -3.24
N PHE A 178 -4.74 9.18 -2.22
CA PHE A 178 -5.84 10.13 -2.37
C PHE A 178 -5.45 11.58 -2.04
N ASN A 179 -4.15 11.83 -1.78
CA ASN A 179 -3.62 13.12 -1.36
C ASN A 179 -4.32 13.71 -0.13
N LEU A 180 -4.64 12.85 0.85
CA LEU A 180 -5.33 13.22 2.08
C LEU A 180 -4.33 13.66 3.16
N LYS A 181 -4.71 14.68 3.93
CA LYS A 181 -3.90 15.23 5.04
C LYS A 181 -4.43 14.78 6.41
N ILE A 182 -4.71 13.48 6.54
CA ILE A 182 -5.19 12.89 7.80
C ILE A 182 -3.98 12.44 8.64
N PRO A 183 -3.94 12.69 9.97
CA PRO A 183 -2.85 12.22 10.83
C PRO A 183 -2.65 10.70 10.77
N LEU A 184 -1.40 10.24 10.85
CA LEU A 184 -1.05 8.81 10.77
C LEU A 184 -1.52 8.00 11.98
N GLU A 185 -1.82 8.67 13.09
CA GLU A 185 -2.39 8.10 14.31
C GLU A 185 -3.84 7.66 14.12
N ASN A 186 -4.55 8.25 13.15
CA ASN A 186 -5.92 7.86 12.85
C ASN A 186 -5.91 6.62 11.93
N THR A 187 -5.85 5.44 12.54
CA THR A 187 -5.74 4.18 11.81
C THR A 187 -7.08 3.55 11.43
N VAL A 188 -8.19 4.22 11.69
CA VAL A 188 -9.54 3.76 11.35
C VAL A 188 -10.00 4.45 10.07
N ILE A 189 -10.69 3.74 9.18
CA ILE A 189 -11.26 4.33 7.95
C ILE A 189 -12.26 5.44 8.31
N THR A 190 -12.29 6.53 7.54
CA THR A 190 -13.28 7.61 7.69
C THR A 190 -14.37 7.52 6.63
N PRO A 191 -15.54 8.15 6.85
CA PRO A 191 -16.54 8.34 5.80
C PRO A 191 -15.98 8.94 4.50
N ASP A 192 -15.13 9.96 4.60
CA ASP A 192 -14.55 10.62 3.42
C ASP A 192 -13.59 9.71 2.65
N ASP A 193 -12.86 8.83 3.34
CA ASP A 193 -12.02 7.82 2.68
C ASP A 193 -12.85 6.94 1.74
N PHE A 194 -14.05 6.52 2.15
CA PHE A 194 -14.94 5.72 1.30
C PHE A 194 -15.40 6.47 0.07
N VAL A 195 -15.75 7.75 0.21
CA VAL A 195 -16.12 8.60 -0.93
C VAL A 195 -14.97 8.67 -1.93
N MET A 196 -13.73 8.89 -1.46
CA MET A 196 -12.55 8.93 -2.32
C MET A 196 -12.26 7.61 -3.03
N ILE A 197 -12.49 6.46 -2.36
CA ILE A 197 -12.37 5.14 -2.98
C ILE A 197 -13.39 4.99 -4.12
N VAL A 198 -14.64 5.41 -3.92
CA VAL A 198 -15.69 5.32 -4.95
C VAL A 198 -15.37 6.26 -6.12
N GLU A 199 -14.96 7.50 -5.86
CA GLU A 199 -14.56 8.46 -6.89
C GLU A 199 -13.37 7.93 -7.72
N GLN A 200 -12.40 7.28 -7.06
CA GLN A 200 -11.28 6.64 -7.73
C GLN A 200 -11.74 5.51 -8.66
N LEU A 201 -12.66 4.64 -8.21
CA LEU A 201 -13.20 3.55 -9.05
C LEU A 201 -13.96 4.08 -10.26
N ILE A 202 -14.69 5.18 -10.09
CA ILE A 202 -15.39 5.88 -11.17
C ILE A 202 -14.37 6.46 -12.17
N SER A 203 -13.34 7.15 -11.68
CA SER A 203 -12.24 7.70 -12.50
C SER A 203 -11.50 6.61 -13.29
N MET A 204 -11.28 5.44 -12.70
CA MET A 204 -10.70 4.28 -13.39
C MET A 204 -11.61 3.78 -14.51
N ARG A 205 -12.93 3.77 -14.30
CA ARG A 205 -13.90 3.38 -15.33
C ARG A 205 -13.95 4.38 -16.49
N ARG A 206 -13.68 5.66 -16.23
CA ARG A 206 -13.51 6.70 -17.27
C ARG A 206 -12.19 6.57 -18.05
N GLY A 207 -11.22 5.80 -17.54
CA GLY A 207 -9.91 5.61 -18.17
C GLY A 207 -8.89 6.70 -17.82
N GLU A 208 -9.19 7.60 -16.87
CA GLU A 208 -8.26 8.66 -16.45
C GLU A 208 -7.14 8.15 -15.55
N LYS A 209 -7.37 7.03 -14.86
CA LYS A 209 -6.42 6.45 -13.91
C LYS A 209 -6.19 4.98 -14.23
N ALA A 210 -4.92 4.58 -14.21
CA ALA A 210 -4.50 3.20 -14.41
C ALA A 210 -4.83 2.31 -13.20
N SER A 211 -4.84 1.01 -13.43
CA SER A 211 -4.87 -0.01 -12.37
C SER A 211 -3.55 -0.04 -11.61
N ASP A 212 -3.63 -0.39 -10.33
CA ASP A 212 -2.44 -0.52 -9.49
C ASP A 212 -1.72 -1.82 -9.80
N ASP A 213 -0.39 -1.73 -9.92
CA ASP A 213 0.48 -2.88 -10.06
C ASP A 213 0.76 -3.51 -8.69
N ILE A 214 0.34 -4.77 -8.50
CA ILE A 214 0.47 -5.50 -7.25
C ILE A 214 1.94 -5.82 -6.92
N ASP A 215 2.80 -5.87 -7.95
CA ASP A 215 4.18 -6.32 -7.85
C ASP A 215 5.16 -5.17 -7.60
N HIS A 216 4.72 -3.94 -7.88
CA HIS A 216 5.42 -2.71 -7.53
C HIS A 216 5.80 -2.67 -6.03
N LEU A 217 7.09 -2.43 -5.72
CA LEU A 217 7.58 -2.44 -4.32
C LEU A 217 6.99 -1.33 -3.44
N GLY A 218 6.32 -0.32 -4.01
CA GLY A 218 5.50 0.61 -3.24
C GLY A 218 4.21 -0.02 -2.68
N ASN A 219 3.74 -1.12 -3.28
CA ASN A 219 2.56 -1.88 -2.83
C ASN A 219 2.92 -3.10 -1.98
N ARG A 220 4.21 -3.43 -1.87
CA ARG A 220 4.74 -4.53 -1.05
C ARG A 220 5.56 -3.96 0.10
N ARG A 221 5.46 -4.57 1.29
CA ARG A 221 6.24 -4.14 2.45
C ARG A 221 6.89 -5.32 3.15
N VAL A 222 8.06 -5.07 3.72
CA VAL A 222 8.79 -6.02 4.56
C VAL A 222 8.22 -5.94 5.98
N LYS A 223 7.83 -7.10 6.53
CA LYS A 223 7.46 -7.23 7.94
C LYS A 223 8.66 -7.70 8.74
N THR A 224 9.13 -6.87 9.66
CA THR A 224 10.26 -7.23 10.53
C THR A 224 9.85 -8.25 11.59
N VAL A 225 10.83 -8.91 12.21
CA VAL A 225 10.60 -9.85 13.31
C VAL A 225 9.85 -9.16 14.46
N GLY A 226 10.20 -7.92 14.78
CA GLY A 226 9.54 -7.13 15.83
C GLY A 226 8.06 -6.89 15.54
N GLU A 227 7.69 -6.51 14.32
CA GLU A 227 6.29 -6.30 13.94
C GLU A 227 5.49 -7.61 14.00
N GLN A 228 6.05 -8.71 13.48
CA GLN A 228 5.38 -10.02 13.51
C GLN A 228 5.15 -10.52 14.94
N LEU A 229 6.15 -10.35 15.80
CA LEU A 229 6.05 -10.73 17.21
C LEU A 229 5.04 -9.83 17.95
N ALA A 230 5.08 -8.51 17.73
CA ALA A 230 4.13 -7.57 18.31
C ALA A 230 2.68 -7.93 17.97
N ASN A 231 2.39 -8.34 16.74
CA ASN A 231 1.06 -8.81 16.35
C ASN A 231 0.60 -10.04 17.16
N GLN A 232 1.50 -11.00 17.42
CA GLN A 232 1.17 -12.17 18.24
C GLN A 232 0.93 -11.77 19.70
N PHE A 233 1.72 -10.84 20.24
CA PHE A 233 1.51 -10.29 21.57
C PHE A 233 0.19 -9.52 21.68
N SER A 234 -0.19 -8.71 20.69
CA SER A 234 -1.47 -7.98 20.68
C SER A 234 -2.67 -8.93 20.77
N LEU A 235 -2.62 -10.06 20.05
CA LEU A 235 -3.63 -11.12 20.15
C LEU A 235 -3.65 -11.77 21.55
N ALA A 236 -2.47 -12.01 22.13
CA ALA A 236 -2.31 -12.57 23.46
C ALA A 236 -2.87 -11.64 24.54
N PHE A 237 -2.57 -10.35 24.48
CA PHE A 237 -3.08 -9.33 25.39
C PHE A 237 -4.59 -9.15 25.25
N THR A 238 -5.13 -9.26 24.04
CA THR A 238 -6.59 -9.22 23.83
C THR A 238 -7.29 -10.40 24.53
N ARG A 239 -6.70 -11.61 24.47
CA ARG A 239 -7.21 -12.78 25.19
C ARG A 239 -7.07 -12.60 26.70
N MET A 240 -5.90 -12.14 27.16
CA MET A 240 -5.63 -11.90 28.57
C MET A 240 -6.58 -10.85 29.15
N SER A 241 -6.84 -9.75 28.42
CA SER A 241 -7.78 -8.71 28.83
C SER A 241 -9.20 -9.25 29.02
N ARG A 242 -9.65 -10.18 28.16
CA ARG A 242 -10.93 -10.87 28.32
C ARG A 242 -10.95 -11.72 29.58
N THR A 243 -9.94 -12.58 29.77
CA THR A 243 -9.83 -13.44 30.95
C THR A 243 -9.77 -12.64 32.26
N ILE A 244 -9.08 -11.50 32.26
CA ILE A 244 -9.02 -10.59 33.41
C ILE A 244 -10.41 -10.04 33.72
N ARG A 245 -11.14 -9.54 32.71
CA ARG A 245 -12.52 -9.04 32.91
C ARG A 245 -13.46 -10.13 33.43
N ASP A 246 -13.37 -11.33 32.87
CA ASP A 246 -14.19 -12.46 33.30
C ASP A 246 -13.91 -12.82 34.77
N ARG A 247 -12.63 -12.84 35.19
CA ARG A 247 -12.24 -13.08 36.59
C ARG A 247 -12.70 -11.96 37.52
N MET A 248 -12.56 -10.70 37.11
CA MET A 248 -13.01 -9.55 37.91
C MET A 248 -14.53 -9.54 38.11
N ASN A 249 -15.31 -10.09 37.18
CA ASN A 249 -16.76 -10.20 37.32
C ASN A 249 -17.21 -11.34 38.25
N ILE A 250 -16.40 -12.39 38.41
CA ILE A 250 -16.74 -13.60 39.18
C ILE A 250 -16.33 -13.46 40.65
N HIS A 251 -15.23 -12.77 40.95
CA HIS A 251 -14.65 -12.69 42.29
C HIS A 251 -15.01 -11.37 43.00
N ASN A 252 -15.22 -11.44 44.32
CA ASN A 252 -15.45 -10.26 45.15
C ASN A 252 -14.21 -9.35 45.14
N ALA A 253 -14.43 -8.05 44.96
CA ALA A 253 -13.37 -7.07 44.72
C ALA A 253 -12.39 -6.86 45.91
N GLU A 254 -12.75 -7.28 47.12
CA GLU A 254 -12.00 -6.94 48.34
C GLU A 254 -10.70 -7.73 48.55
N SER A 255 -10.51 -8.88 47.88
CA SER A 255 -9.34 -9.75 48.05
C SER A 255 -8.49 -9.95 46.80
N LEU A 256 -8.79 -9.24 45.72
CA LEU A 256 -8.24 -9.51 44.40
C LEU A 256 -6.93 -8.74 44.16
N THR A 257 -5.80 -9.44 44.03
CA THR A 257 -4.53 -8.81 43.67
C THR A 257 -4.26 -8.88 42.17
N PRO A 258 -3.51 -7.93 41.57
CA PRO A 258 -3.16 -7.98 40.15
C PRO A 258 -2.40 -9.25 39.74
N GLN A 259 -1.64 -9.85 40.66
CA GLN A 259 -0.90 -11.09 40.42
C GLN A 259 -1.83 -12.28 40.18
N ASP A 260 -3.01 -12.31 40.81
CA ASP A 260 -4.02 -13.36 40.64
C ASP A 260 -4.75 -13.27 39.28
N LEU A 261 -4.75 -12.08 38.66
CA LEU A 261 -5.40 -11.82 37.39
C LEU A 261 -4.51 -12.15 36.17
N ILE A 262 -3.18 -12.06 36.33
CA ILE A 262 -2.23 -12.17 35.22
C ILE A 262 -1.69 -13.61 35.11
N ASN A 263 -1.85 -14.22 33.93
CA ASN A 263 -1.26 -15.52 33.63
C ASN A 263 -0.08 -15.38 32.66
N SER A 264 1.14 -15.52 33.16
CA SER A 264 2.37 -15.41 32.38
C SER A 264 2.54 -16.53 31.34
N ARG A 265 1.93 -17.71 31.55
CA ARG A 265 2.04 -18.86 30.61
C ARG A 265 1.52 -18.53 29.22
N ILE A 266 0.54 -17.62 29.12
CA ILE A 266 0.01 -17.14 27.83
C ILE A 266 1.12 -16.47 27.01
N LEU A 267 1.95 -15.65 27.65
CA LEU A 267 3.02 -14.92 26.97
C LEU A 267 4.17 -15.86 26.58
N THR A 268 4.59 -16.75 27.49
CA THR A 268 5.64 -17.73 27.19
C THR A 268 5.22 -18.68 26.05
N SER A 269 3.96 -19.11 26.03
CA SER A 269 3.42 -19.95 24.95
C SER A 269 3.48 -19.24 23.59
N VAL A 270 3.21 -17.93 23.53
CA VAL A 270 3.30 -17.15 22.30
C VAL A 270 4.72 -17.07 21.78
N ILE A 271 5.70 -16.80 22.65
CA ILE A 271 7.12 -16.77 22.28
C ILE A 271 7.56 -18.14 21.75
N ASN A 272 7.27 -19.21 22.49
CA ASN A 272 7.66 -20.57 22.11
C ASN A 272 7.02 -21.02 20.80
N THR A 273 5.75 -20.66 20.57
CA THR A 273 5.08 -20.97 19.30
C THR A 273 5.69 -20.16 18.16
N PHE A 274 5.91 -18.86 18.37
CA PHE A 274 6.48 -17.99 17.34
C PHE A 274 7.88 -18.45 16.89
N PHE A 275 8.80 -18.68 17.82
CA PHE A 275 10.16 -19.10 17.47
C PHE A 275 10.29 -20.60 17.18
N GLY A 276 9.41 -21.44 17.72
CA GLY A 276 9.48 -22.89 17.57
C GLY A 276 8.80 -23.44 16.32
N THR A 277 7.69 -22.84 15.86
CA THR A 277 6.89 -23.41 14.75
C THR A 277 6.69 -22.48 13.56
N SER A 278 7.07 -21.21 13.65
CA SER A 278 6.94 -20.29 12.51
C SER A 278 7.85 -20.68 11.36
N GLN A 279 7.31 -20.68 10.14
CA GLN A 279 8.09 -20.90 8.91
C GLN A 279 9.20 -19.85 8.69
N MET A 280 9.06 -18.68 9.31
CA MET A 280 10.06 -17.61 9.26
C MET A 280 11.16 -17.77 10.30
N SER A 281 10.97 -18.66 11.29
CA SER A 281 11.99 -19.02 12.28
C SER A 281 12.72 -20.26 11.80
N GLN A 282 13.85 -20.05 11.12
CA GLN A 282 14.63 -21.13 10.49
C GLN A 282 15.97 -21.30 11.20
N PHE A 283 16.55 -22.49 11.09
CA PHE A 283 17.94 -22.70 11.49
C PHE A 283 18.86 -21.86 10.64
N MET A 284 19.80 -21.17 11.28
CA MET A 284 20.70 -20.27 10.58
C MET A 284 21.66 -21.07 9.69
N ASP A 285 21.71 -20.75 8.39
CA ASP A 285 22.78 -21.18 7.48
C ASP A 285 24.14 -20.70 8.01
N GLN A 286 24.94 -21.61 8.58
CA GLN A 286 26.24 -21.33 9.22
C GLN A 286 27.42 -22.00 8.50
N THR A 287 27.28 -22.35 7.23
CA THR A 287 28.34 -23.01 6.48
C THR A 287 29.59 -22.14 6.38
N ASN A 288 29.42 -20.84 6.14
CA ASN A 288 30.50 -19.85 6.12
C ASN A 288 29.95 -18.44 6.47
N PRO A 289 30.82 -17.44 6.69
CA PRO A 289 30.37 -16.09 7.09
C PRO A 289 29.43 -15.40 6.07
N LEU A 290 29.59 -15.68 4.78
CA LEU A 290 28.70 -15.14 3.74
C LEU A 290 27.31 -15.77 3.81
N ALA A 291 27.22 -17.08 4.05
CA ALA A 291 25.95 -17.80 4.20
C ALA A 291 25.13 -17.21 5.36
N GLU A 292 25.78 -16.93 6.49
CA GLU A 292 25.13 -16.32 7.64
C GLU A 292 24.62 -14.91 7.32
N LEU A 293 25.46 -14.06 6.72
CA LEU A 293 25.12 -12.68 6.39
C LEU A 293 23.97 -12.61 5.38
N THR A 294 24.03 -13.41 4.32
CA THR A 294 22.99 -13.47 3.27
C THR A 294 21.68 -14.03 3.82
N HIS A 295 21.72 -15.02 4.70
CA HIS A 295 20.51 -15.56 5.32
C HIS A 295 19.80 -14.52 6.19
N LYS A 296 20.54 -13.71 6.97
CA LYS A 296 19.97 -12.61 7.76
C LYS A 296 19.36 -11.49 6.90
N ARG A 297 19.84 -11.32 5.67
CA ARG A 297 19.39 -10.31 4.70
C ARG A 297 18.36 -10.84 3.69
N ARG A 298 17.85 -12.05 3.92
CA ARG A 298 16.89 -12.73 3.04
C ARG A 298 15.47 -12.24 3.27
N LEU A 299 14.73 -12.03 2.19
CA LEU A 299 13.32 -11.70 2.17
C LEU A 299 12.52 -12.86 1.57
N SER A 300 11.32 -13.08 2.11
CA SER A 300 10.43 -14.16 1.69
C SER A 300 9.04 -13.59 1.44
N ALA A 301 8.49 -13.87 0.27
CA ALA A 301 7.07 -13.65 -0.04
C ALA A 301 6.17 -14.74 0.56
N LEU A 302 6.77 -15.84 1.05
CA LEU A 302 6.08 -16.94 1.72
C LEU A 302 5.93 -16.67 3.22
N GLY A 303 4.92 -17.30 3.83
CA GLY A 303 4.70 -17.27 5.28
C GLY A 303 3.32 -16.73 5.68
N PRO A 304 3.07 -16.52 6.98
CA PRO A 304 1.77 -16.06 7.48
C PRO A 304 1.42 -14.67 6.94
N GLY A 305 0.34 -14.61 6.15
CA GLY A 305 -0.12 -13.38 5.48
C GLY A 305 0.59 -13.06 4.16
N GLY A 306 1.48 -13.94 3.69
CA GLY A 306 2.10 -13.89 2.36
C GLY A 306 1.43 -14.83 1.36
N LEU A 307 2.16 -15.14 0.29
CA LEU A 307 1.75 -16.08 -0.75
C LEU A 307 2.00 -17.53 -0.32
N THR A 308 1.21 -18.45 -0.88
CA THR A 308 1.54 -19.88 -0.86
C THR A 308 2.17 -20.26 -2.21
N ARG A 309 3.03 -21.28 -2.21
CA ARG A 309 3.75 -21.72 -3.42
C ARG A 309 2.80 -22.04 -4.59
N GLU A 310 1.66 -22.65 -4.31
CA GLU A 310 0.65 -23.04 -5.30
C GLU A 310 -0.15 -21.86 -5.85
N ARG A 311 -0.28 -20.78 -5.07
CA ARG A 311 -1.01 -19.56 -5.49
C ARG A 311 -0.11 -18.52 -6.14
N ALA A 312 1.20 -18.69 -6.06
CA ALA A 312 2.16 -17.80 -6.67
C ALA A 312 2.25 -18.10 -8.17
N GLY A 313 1.63 -17.24 -8.99
CA GLY A 313 1.72 -17.27 -10.45
C GLY A 313 3.11 -16.90 -10.97
N PHE A 314 3.23 -16.73 -12.28
CA PHE A 314 4.48 -16.33 -12.92
C PHE A 314 4.84 -14.86 -12.66
N GLU A 315 3.86 -13.95 -12.67
CA GLU A 315 4.04 -12.50 -12.51
C GLU A 315 4.78 -12.14 -11.21
N VAL A 316 4.30 -12.67 -10.07
CA VAL A 316 4.89 -12.44 -8.73
C VAL A 316 6.34 -12.96 -8.58
N ARG A 317 6.81 -13.83 -9.49
CA ARG A 317 8.17 -14.39 -9.47
C ARG A 317 9.13 -13.62 -10.37
N ASP A 318 8.60 -12.78 -11.26
CA ASP A 318 9.40 -12.07 -12.24
C ASP A 318 10.17 -10.89 -11.61
N VAL A 319 11.18 -10.40 -12.31
CA VAL A 319 11.97 -9.25 -11.88
C VAL A 319 11.24 -7.97 -12.29
N HIS A 320 10.70 -7.27 -11.30
CA HIS A 320 10.07 -5.97 -11.50
C HIS A 320 11.10 -4.83 -11.53
N TYR A 321 10.89 -3.77 -12.32
CA TYR A 321 11.85 -2.66 -12.45
C TYR A 321 12.14 -1.96 -11.11
N THR A 322 11.17 -1.92 -10.20
CA THR A 322 11.36 -1.35 -8.85
C THR A 322 12.33 -2.14 -7.97
N HIS A 323 12.68 -3.38 -8.35
CA HIS A 323 13.68 -4.16 -7.62
C HIS A 323 15.07 -3.51 -7.67
N TYR A 324 15.32 -2.67 -8.68
CA TYR A 324 16.59 -1.96 -8.85
C TYR A 324 17.01 -1.24 -7.57
N GLY A 325 18.22 -1.55 -7.08
CA GLY A 325 18.77 -0.96 -5.85
C GLY A 325 18.16 -1.47 -4.53
N ARG A 326 17.11 -2.30 -4.57
CA ARG A 326 16.31 -2.75 -3.41
C ARG A 326 16.43 -4.25 -3.17
N LEU A 327 16.16 -5.03 -4.20
CA LEU A 327 16.25 -6.49 -4.21
C LEU A 327 17.27 -6.91 -5.25
N CYS A 328 18.11 -7.88 -4.93
CA CYS A 328 19.04 -8.42 -5.91
C CYS A 328 18.27 -9.24 -6.96
N PRO A 329 18.40 -8.91 -8.26
CA PRO A 329 17.73 -9.66 -9.32
C PRO A 329 18.40 -11.02 -9.62
N ILE A 330 19.63 -11.23 -9.13
CA ILE A 330 20.45 -12.43 -9.41
C ILE A 330 20.31 -13.47 -8.30
N GLU A 331 20.35 -13.05 -7.02
CA GLU A 331 20.39 -13.97 -5.89
C GLU A 331 18.99 -14.42 -5.49
N THR A 332 18.58 -15.58 -6.00
CA THR A 332 17.37 -16.32 -5.62
C THR A 332 17.67 -17.82 -5.58
N PRO A 333 17.01 -18.61 -4.73
CA PRO A 333 17.08 -20.07 -4.80
C PRO A 333 16.59 -20.59 -6.15
N GLU A 334 17.22 -21.66 -6.63
CA GLU A 334 16.77 -22.41 -7.79
C GLU A 334 15.56 -23.30 -7.44
N GLY A 335 14.79 -23.67 -8.46
CA GLY A 335 13.66 -24.59 -8.32
C GLY A 335 12.36 -23.90 -7.85
N PRO A 336 11.52 -24.57 -7.03
CA PRO A 336 10.14 -24.11 -6.76
C PRO A 336 10.02 -22.74 -6.08
N ASN A 337 11.08 -22.27 -5.41
CA ASN A 337 11.09 -21.00 -4.68
C ASN A 337 11.66 -19.82 -5.48
N ILE A 338 12.00 -20.01 -6.77
CA ILE A 338 12.50 -18.94 -7.62
C ILE A 338 11.55 -17.74 -7.61
N GLY A 339 12.10 -16.54 -7.39
CA GLY A 339 11.36 -15.27 -7.33
C GLY A 339 10.54 -15.05 -6.06
N LEU A 340 10.37 -16.08 -5.22
CA LEU A 340 9.62 -15.98 -3.94
C LEU A 340 10.54 -15.70 -2.74
N ILE A 341 11.83 -15.94 -2.92
CA ILE A 341 12.87 -15.66 -1.95
C ILE A 341 13.92 -14.81 -2.66
N SER A 342 14.19 -13.63 -2.11
CA SER A 342 15.17 -12.70 -2.67
C SER A 342 16.07 -12.18 -1.57
N SER A 343 17.26 -11.71 -1.94
CA SER A 343 18.17 -11.05 -1.01
C SER A 343 18.10 -9.53 -1.17
N LEU A 344 18.24 -8.81 -0.06
CA LEU A 344 18.40 -7.34 -0.09
C LEU A 344 19.65 -6.96 -0.88
N ALA A 345 19.53 -5.92 -1.69
CA ALA A 345 20.68 -5.32 -2.37
C ALA A 345 21.64 -4.64 -1.36
N ASN A 346 22.84 -4.27 -1.80
CA ASN A 346 23.91 -3.80 -0.91
C ASN A 346 23.53 -2.59 -0.06
N TYR A 347 23.00 -1.54 -0.68
CA TYR A 347 22.64 -0.29 0.00
C TYR A 347 21.15 -0.17 0.34
N ALA A 348 20.37 -1.22 0.12
CA ALA A 348 18.95 -1.22 0.41
C ALA A 348 18.69 -1.11 1.93
N VAL A 349 17.78 -0.22 2.31
CA VAL A 349 17.36 -0.01 3.71
C VAL A 349 15.86 -0.18 3.82
N VAL A 350 15.39 -0.77 4.92
CA VAL A 350 13.96 -0.86 5.23
C VAL A 350 13.60 0.32 6.12
N ASN A 351 12.69 1.19 5.64
CA ASN A 351 12.24 2.34 6.40
C ASN A 351 11.31 1.94 7.57
N ARG A 352 10.94 2.92 8.41
CA ARG A 352 10.08 2.69 9.58
C ARG A 352 8.70 2.08 9.24
N LEU A 353 8.21 2.32 8.03
CA LEU A 353 6.92 1.81 7.54
C LEU A 353 7.04 0.44 6.86
N GLY A 354 8.26 -0.09 6.71
CA GLY A 354 8.53 -1.38 6.09
C GLY A 354 8.73 -1.34 4.58
N PHE A 355 8.81 -0.17 3.94
CA PHE A 355 9.16 -0.06 2.52
C PHE A 355 10.67 -0.09 2.34
N ILE A 356 11.12 -0.66 1.22
CA ILE A 356 12.54 -0.73 0.89
C ILE A 356 12.92 0.53 0.10
N GLU A 357 13.94 1.21 0.58
CA GLU A 357 14.50 2.41 -0.01
C GLU A 357 15.93 2.15 -0.47
N THR A 358 16.37 2.92 -1.45
CA THR A 358 17.73 2.85 -1.99
C THR A 358 18.29 4.25 -2.14
N PRO A 359 19.60 4.46 -1.93
CA PRO A 359 20.19 5.79 -1.92
C PRO A 359 20.52 6.29 -3.33
N TYR A 360 20.32 7.59 -3.52
CA TYR A 360 20.67 8.31 -4.73
C TYR A 360 21.38 9.63 -4.41
N ARG A 361 22.25 10.08 -5.31
CA ARG A 361 22.88 11.41 -5.26
C ARG A 361 21.96 12.42 -5.93
N GLN A 362 21.66 13.52 -5.24
CA GLN A 362 20.81 14.57 -5.79
C GLN A 362 21.54 15.34 -6.90
N VAL A 363 20.87 15.61 -8.02
CA VAL A 363 21.35 16.52 -9.06
C VAL A 363 20.78 17.90 -8.81
N THR A 364 21.66 18.89 -8.68
CA THR A 364 21.29 20.30 -8.52
C THR A 364 21.33 21.01 -9.86
N HIS A 365 20.27 21.74 -10.17
CA HIS A 365 20.17 22.54 -11.39
C HIS A 365 20.52 24.00 -11.09
N ASN A 366 21.62 24.48 -11.65
CA ASN A 366 21.89 25.90 -11.79
C ASN A 366 21.56 26.33 -13.22
N LYS A 367 21.32 27.64 -13.42
CA LYS A 367 20.72 28.24 -14.64
C LYS A 367 21.10 27.61 -15.98
N ASP A 368 22.32 27.09 -16.13
CA ASP A 368 22.80 26.41 -17.35
C ASP A 368 23.59 25.10 -17.08
N HIS A 369 23.65 24.61 -15.83
CA HIS A 369 24.48 23.45 -15.45
C HIS A 369 23.75 22.51 -14.48
N ALA A 370 23.73 21.21 -14.82
CA ALA A 370 23.29 20.14 -13.93
C ALA A 370 24.50 19.52 -13.24
N ARG A 371 24.58 19.70 -11.92
CA ARG A 371 25.71 19.24 -11.09
C ARG A 371 25.25 18.16 -10.13
N VAL A 372 25.91 17.01 -10.17
CA VAL A 372 25.70 15.91 -9.22
C VAL A 372 26.31 16.30 -7.88
N SER A 373 25.47 16.36 -6.85
CA SER A 373 25.89 16.69 -5.49
C SER A 373 26.46 15.47 -4.75
N ASN A 374 27.10 15.71 -3.60
CA ASN A 374 27.50 14.64 -2.67
C ASN A 374 26.42 14.35 -1.62
N THR A 375 25.26 15.00 -1.71
CA THR A 375 24.13 14.75 -0.83
C THR A 375 23.41 13.49 -1.29
N VAL A 376 23.26 12.54 -0.37
CA VAL A 376 22.59 11.27 -0.61
C VAL A 376 21.21 11.28 0.02
N GLU A 377 20.19 10.93 -0.77
CA GLU A 377 18.80 10.82 -0.36
C GLU A 377 18.30 9.39 -0.62
N TYR A 378 17.55 8.83 0.33
CA TYR A 378 16.93 7.51 0.18
C TYR A 378 15.55 7.66 -0.41
N LEU A 379 15.30 7.02 -1.56
CA LEU A 379 14.02 7.10 -2.26
C LEU A 379 13.26 5.77 -2.13
N SER A 380 11.96 5.88 -1.85
CA SER A 380 11.02 4.76 -1.96
C SER A 380 10.68 4.50 -3.43
N ALA A 381 10.16 3.32 -3.76
CA ALA A 381 9.81 2.97 -5.14
C ALA A 381 8.81 3.97 -5.75
N ASP A 382 7.82 4.44 -4.99
CA ASP A 382 6.85 5.43 -5.49
C ASP A 382 7.46 6.82 -5.74
N ASP A 383 8.49 7.18 -4.98
CA ASP A 383 9.14 8.49 -5.12
C ASP A 383 10.14 8.46 -6.27
N GLU A 384 10.78 7.31 -6.49
CA GLU A 384 11.62 7.03 -7.65
C GLU A 384 10.86 7.15 -8.97
N ASP A 385 9.63 6.65 -9.05
CA ASP A 385 8.78 6.68 -10.26
C ASP A 385 8.48 8.08 -10.81
N ARG A 386 8.69 9.13 -9.99
CA ARG A 386 8.46 10.53 -10.35
C ARG A 386 9.71 11.23 -10.86
N ASN A 387 10.85 10.57 -10.77
CA ASN A 387 12.16 11.16 -10.99
C ASN A 387 12.90 10.45 -12.12
N ILE A 388 13.73 11.20 -12.85
CA ILE A 388 14.62 10.64 -13.86
C ILE A 388 16.00 10.43 -13.24
N ILE A 389 16.50 9.19 -13.30
CA ILE A 389 17.72 8.78 -12.60
C ILE A 389 18.82 8.39 -13.59
N ALA A 390 19.99 9.01 -13.47
CA ALA A 390 21.20 8.68 -14.22
C ALA A 390 21.96 7.51 -13.61
N GLN A 391 22.64 6.74 -14.48
CA GLN A 391 23.44 5.58 -14.08
C GLN A 391 24.72 5.99 -13.33
N ALA A 392 25.22 5.10 -12.47
CA ALA A 392 26.42 5.35 -11.65
C ALA A 392 27.71 5.56 -12.48
N ASN A 393 27.76 5.00 -13.69
CA ASN A 393 28.91 5.03 -14.59
C ASN A 393 28.87 6.20 -15.59
N ALA A 394 27.88 7.09 -15.53
CA ALA A 394 27.84 8.26 -16.39
C ALA A 394 29.06 9.16 -16.12
N PRO A 395 29.81 9.57 -17.16
CA PRO A 395 31.03 10.34 -16.97
C PRO A 395 30.72 11.74 -16.43
N LEU A 396 31.49 12.14 -15.41
CA LEU A 396 31.39 13.43 -14.73
C LEU A 396 32.72 14.16 -14.78
N SER A 397 32.67 15.47 -15.01
CA SER A 397 33.81 16.37 -14.87
C SER A 397 34.27 16.50 -13.41
N GLU A 398 35.44 17.08 -13.17
CA GLU A 398 35.97 17.34 -11.81
C GLU A 398 35.03 18.19 -10.93
N LYS A 399 34.18 19.01 -11.57
CA LYS A 399 33.17 19.82 -10.86
C LYS A 399 31.91 19.02 -10.53
N GLY A 400 31.74 17.81 -11.06
CA GLY A 400 30.56 16.96 -10.88
C GLY A 400 29.44 17.23 -11.88
N GLU A 401 29.75 17.88 -13.00
CA GLU A 401 28.81 18.09 -14.12
C GLU A 401 28.94 16.95 -15.14
N PHE A 402 27.85 16.60 -15.80
CA PHE A 402 27.86 15.57 -16.83
C PHE A 402 28.68 16.01 -18.06
N GLU A 403 29.54 15.13 -18.57
CA GLU A 403 30.39 15.44 -19.73
C GLU A 403 29.64 15.37 -21.08
N HIS A 404 28.48 14.72 -21.11
CA HIS A 404 27.69 14.50 -22.32
C HIS A 404 26.37 15.27 -22.27
N ASP A 405 25.97 15.81 -23.42
CA ASP A 405 24.69 16.52 -23.60
C ASP A 405 23.47 15.59 -23.52
N PHE A 406 23.69 14.29 -23.73
CA PHE A 406 22.66 13.26 -23.74
C PHE A 406 23.09 12.12 -22.84
N ILE A 407 22.32 11.88 -21.77
CA ILE A 407 22.65 10.91 -20.73
C ILE A 407 21.59 9.80 -20.78
N PRO A 408 22.00 8.52 -20.83
CA PRO A 408 21.09 7.41 -20.65
C PRO A 408 20.60 7.39 -19.20
N CYS A 409 19.29 7.49 -19.03
CA CYS A 409 18.64 7.52 -17.73
C CYS A 409 17.58 6.43 -17.64
N ARG A 410 17.08 6.23 -16.42
CA ARG A 410 15.94 5.37 -16.13
C ARG A 410 14.78 6.22 -15.63
N HIS A 411 13.59 5.91 -16.12
CA HIS A 411 12.34 6.51 -15.68
C HIS A 411 11.27 5.43 -15.70
N GLN A 412 10.85 4.97 -14.50
CA GLN A 412 9.95 3.83 -14.34
C GLN A 412 10.52 2.58 -15.06
N ALA A 413 9.76 1.99 -15.97
CA ALA A 413 10.16 0.84 -16.79
C ALA A 413 10.92 1.23 -18.09
N ASP A 414 11.05 2.52 -18.38
CA ASP A 414 11.67 3.03 -19.60
C ASP A 414 13.12 3.50 -19.37
N TYR A 415 13.90 3.50 -20.46
CA TYR A 415 15.30 3.92 -20.47
C TYR A 415 15.54 5.11 -21.43
N PRO A 416 14.98 6.30 -21.11
CA PRO A 416 15.10 7.46 -21.99
C PRO A 416 16.52 8.03 -21.99
N VAL A 417 16.90 8.63 -23.12
CA VAL A 417 18.10 9.46 -23.23
C VAL A 417 17.67 10.92 -23.12
N VAL A 418 18.15 11.62 -22.10
CA VAL A 418 17.70 12.98 -21.77
C VAL A 418 18.87 13.94 -21.58
N ASN A 419 18.58 15.23 -21.66
CA ASN A 419 19.55 16.28 -21.34
C ASN A 419 19.83 16.31 -19.83
N PRO A 420 21.04 16.72 -19.40
CA PRO A 420 21.43 16.88 -18.00
C PRO A 420 20.41 17.66 -17.15
N GLU A 421 19.77 18.67 -17.73
CA GLU A 421 18.76 19.51 -17.05
C GLU A 421 17.51 18.77 -16.60
N LYS A 422 17.20 17.61 -17.19
CA LYS A 422 16.03 16.80 -16.82
C LYS A 422 16.35 15.73 -15.77
N VAL A 423 17.63 15.48 -15.49
CA VAL A 423 18.06 14.44 -14.56
C VAL A 423 17.91 14.94 -13.13
N ASN A 424 17.16 14.24 -12.29
CA ASN A 424 16.92 14.64 -10.91
C ASN A 424 17.90 13.99 -9.93
N TYR A 425 18.27 12.74 -10.20
CA TYR A 425 19.11 11.93 -9.32
C TYR A 425 20.12 11.10 -10.10
N MET A 426 21.17 10.63 -9.43
CA MET A 426 22.16 9.68 -9.95
C MET A 426 22.39 8.56 -8.95
N ASP A 427 22.60 7.36 -9.45
CA ASP A 427 23.01 6.21 -8.64
C ASP A 427 24.27 6.49 -7.79
N VAL A 428 24.36 5.90 -6.60
CA VAL A 428 25.54 6.09 -5.73
C VAL A 428 26.71 5.21 -6.16
N SER A 429 26.42 3.99 -6.60
CA SER A 429 27.46 3.01 -6.96
C SER A 429 26.91 1.92 -7.89
N PRO A 430 27.71 1.38 -8.83
CA PRO A 430 27.28 0.28 -9.69
C PRO A 430 26.86 -0.98 -8.91
N ILE A 431 27.48 -1.26 -7.75
CA ILE A 431 27.17 -2.45 -6.95
C ILE A 431 25.85 -2.33 -6.17
N GLN A 432 25.17 -1.18 -6.24
CA GLN A 432 23.90 -0.97 -5.55
C GLN A 432 22.79 -1.90 -6.05
N MET A 433 22.89 -2.37 -7.30
CA MET A 433 21.87 -3.22 -7.93
C MET A 433 21.90 -4.66 -7.39
N VAL A 434 23.03 -5.11 -6.87
CA VAL A 434 23.27 -6.51 -6.52
C VAL A 434 23.38 -6.71 -5.01
N SER A 435 23.30 -7.98 -4.57
CA SER A 435 23.47 -8.38 -3.18
C SER A 435 24.93 -8.54 -2.77
N ALA A 436 25.15 -8.79 -1.47
CA ALA A 436 26.47 -9.07 -0.92
C ALA A 436 27.15 -10.28 -1.59
N ALA A 437 26.42 -11.37 -1.88
CA ALA A 437 27.00 -12.54 -2.53
C ALA A 437 27.36 -12.27 -4.01
N ALA A 438 26.44 -11.68 -4.78
CA ALA A 438 26.70 -11.36 -6.18
C ALA A 438 27.85 -10.34 -6.34
N SER A 439 27.98 -9.38 -5.41
CA SER A 439 29.09 -8.41 -5.43
C SER A 439 30.48 -8.99 -5.08
N LEU A 440 30.57 -10.25 -4.64
CA LEU A 440 31.85 -10.96 -4.46
C LEU A 440 32.33 -11.66 -5.74
N ILE A 441 31.54 -11.66 -6.82
CA ILE A 441 31.92 -12.28 -8.09
C ILE A 441 32.72 -11.24 -8.91
N PRO A 442 34.03 -11.45 -9.14
CA PRO A 442 34.79 -10.57 -10.04
C PRO A 442 34.33 -10.79 -11.49
N PHE A 443 34.37 -9.73 -12.30
CA PHE A 443 33.95 -9.75 -13.70
C PHE A 443 32.48 -10.18 -13.92
N LEU A 444 31.61 -9.89 -12.96
CA LEU A 444 30.18 -10.23 -13.01
C LEU A 444 29.50 -9.73 -14.31
N GLU A 445 29.94 -8.59 -14.83
CA GLU A 445 29.46 -8.00 -16.08
C GLU A 445 29.77 -8.83 -17.34
N HIS A 446 30.68 -9.82 -17.24
CA HIS A 446 31.03 -10.75 -18.31
C HIS A 446 30.34 -12.12 -18.16
N ASP A 447 29.59 -12.34 -17.08
CA ASP A 447 28.90 -13.59 -16.80
C ASP A 447 27.42 -13.53 -17.22
N ASP A 448 26.90 -14.66 -17.71
CA ASP A 448 25.46 -14.81 -17.89
C ASP A 448 24.73 -14.79 -16.54
N ALA A 449 23.55 -14.18 -16.50
CA ALA A 449 22.77 -14.02 -15.27
C ALA A 449 22.46 -15.35 -14.57
N ASN A 450 22.21 -16.44 -15.31
CA ASN A 450 21.95 -17.75 -14.71
C ASN A 450 23.20 -18.34 -14.06
N ARG A 451 24.38 -18.07 -14.64
CA ARG A 451 25.68 -18.51 -14.09
C ARG A 451 26.04 -17.70 -12.86
N ALA A 452 25.80 -16.40 -12.87
CA ALA A 452 25.95 -15.55 -11.70
C ALA A 452 25.02 -15.98 -10.56
N LEU A 453 23.77 -16.35 -10.87
CA LEU A 453 22.81 -16.90 -9.90
C LEU A 453 23.36 -18.18 -9.25
N MET A 454 23.78 -19.16 -10.05
CA MET A 454 24.39 -20.39 -9.56
C MET A 454 25.64 -20.09 -8.72
N GLY A 455 26.53 -19.20 -9.19
CA GLY A 455 27.74 -18.81 -8.49
C GLY A 455 27.45 -18.22 -7.11
N SER A 456 26.52 -17.26 -7.02
CA SER A 456 26.12 -16.64 -5.75
C SER A 456 25.52 -17.66 -4.77
N ASN A 457 24.79 -18.66 -5.27
CA ASN A 457 24.23 -19.74 -4.45
C ASN A 457 25.31 -20.73 -3.97
N MET A 458 26.24 -21.11 -4.85
CA MET A 458 27.33 -22.06 -4.52
C MET A 458 28.33 -21.47 -3.52
N GLN A 459 28.59 -20.17 -3.57
CA GLN A 459 29.44 -19.49 -2.58
C GLN A 459 28.96 -19.71 -1.14
N ARG A 460 27.64 -19.74 -0.91
CA ARG A 460 27.05 -19.96 0.43
C ARG A 460 27.21 -21.40 0.93
N GLN A 461 27.52 -22.34 0.05
CA GLN A 461 27.71 -23.76 0.38
C GLN A 461 29.18 -24.12 0.58
N SER A 462 30.10 -23.17 0.35
CA SER A 462 31.53 -23.41 0.44
C SER A 462 31.99 -23.57 1.88
N VAL A 463 32.63 -24.69 2.22
CA VAL A 463 33.11 -24.96 3.57
C VAL A 463 34.47 -24.27 3.80
N PRO A 464 34.70 -23.61 4.95
CA PRO A 464 35.99 -23.01 5.28
C PRO A 464 37.13 -24.04 5.30
N LEU A 465 38.28 -23.67 4.74
CA LEU A 465 39.49 -24.49 4.78
C LEU A 465 40.16 -24.42 6.16
N LEU A 466 40.95 -25.44 6.51
CA LEU A 466 41.78 -25.45 7.72
C LEU A 466 42.74 -24.25 7.76
N THR A 467 43.29 -23.88 6.61
CA THR A 467 44.13 -22.70 6.43
C THR A 467 43.47 -21.79 5.40
N PRO A 468 42.77 -20.73 5.86
CA PRO A 468 42.14 -19.78 4.95
C PRO A 468 43.16 -19.13 4.02
N LYS A 469 42.80 -18.99 2.73
CA LYS A 469 43.58 -18.24 1.75
C LYS A 469 42.74 -17.09 1.22
N ALA A 470 43.36 -15.92 1.09
CA ALA A 470 42.73 -14.79 0.43
C ALA A 470 42.53 -15.09 -1.06
N ALA A 471 41.44 -14.59 -1.64
CA ALA A 471 41.24 -14.64 -3.07
C ALA A 471 42.34 -13.81 -3.76
N LEU A 472 42.99 -14.39 -4.78
CA LEU A 472 43.99 -13.68 -5.57
C LEU A 472 43.35 -12.58 -6.44
N VAL A 473 42.11 -12.81 -6.86
CA VAL A 473 41.27 -11.86 -7.58
C VAL A 473 39.99 -11.69 -6.77
N GLY A 474 39.75 -10.50 -6.26
CA GLY A 474 38.59 -10.15 -5.45
C GLY A 474 37.98 -8.82 -5.87
N THR A 475 36.86 -8.46 -5.25
CA THR A 475 36.11 -7.24 -5.60
C THR A 475 36.29 -6.11 -4.59
N GLY A 476 36.87 -6.40 -3.42
CA GLY A 476 36.99 -5.46 -2.30
C GLY A 476 35.80 -5.51 -1.33
N MET A 477 34.79 -6.35 -1.59
CA MET A 477 33.68 -6.60 -0.68
C MET A 477 34.01 -7.62 0.42
N GLU A 478 35.07 -8.40 0.25
CA GLU A 478 35.50 -9.46 1.18
C GLU A 478 35.72 -8.95 2.61
N PRO A 479 36.44 -7.82 2.85
CA PRO A 479 36.64 -7.30 4.20
C PRO A 479 35.32 -6.87 4.86
N ASN A 480 34.40 -6.28 4.09
CA ASN A 480 33.09 -5.85 4.60
C ASN A 480 32.25 -7.06 5.02
N VAL A 481 32.20 -8.11 4.19
CA VAL A 481 31.47 -9.35 4.52
C VAL A 481 32.08 -10.04 5.75
N ALA A 482 33.40 -10.14 5.83
CA ALA A 482 34.09 -10.74 6.99
C ALA A 482 33.84 -9.96 8.29
N ARG A 483 33.92 -8.62 8.24
CA ARG A 483 33.69 -7.74 9.39
C ARG A 483 32.22 -7.75 9.84
N ASP A 484 31.31 -7.55 8.89
CA ASP A 484 29.90 -7.29 9.19
C ASP A 484 29.13 -8.58 9.52
N SER A 485 29.61 -9.74 9.06
CA SER A 485 29.14 -11.05 9.54
C SER A 485 29.46 -11.32 11.01
N ARG A 486 30.38 -10.54 11.62
CA ARG A 486 30.89 -10.76 12.99
C ARG A 486 31.61 -12.10 13.19
N ALA A 487 32.06 -12.74 12.10
CA ALA A 487 32.91 -13.92 12.17
C ALA A 487 34.33 -13.61 12.66
N VAL A 488 34.79 -12.36 12.48
CA VAL A 488 36.08 -11.86 12.97
C VAL A 488 35.90 -10.97 14.19
N LEU A 489 36.89 -10.98 15.09
CA LEU A 489 36.96 -10.04 16.21
C LEU A 489 37.43 -8.67 15.70
N VAL A 490 36.74 -7.61 16.11
CA VAL A 490 37.05 -6.22 15.74
C VAL A 490 37.23 -5.42 17.02
N SER A 491 38.28 -4.60 17.08
CA SER A 491 38.49 -3.70 18.22
C SER A 491 37.43 -2.60 18.24
N PRO A 492 36.81 -2.30 19.40
CA PRO A 492 35.90 -1.17 19.53
C PRO A 492 36.64 0.18 19.66
N ILE A 493 37.94 0.16 19.96
CA ILE A 493 38.76 1.35 20.22
C ILE A 493 40.10 1.29 19.50
N ASP A 494 40.69 2.45 19.27
CA ASP A 494 42.09 2.56 18.85
C ASP A 494 42.99 2.26 20.06
N ALA A 495 43.81 1.21 19.95
CA ALA A 495 44.63 0.71 21.05
C ALA A 495 45.85 -0.08 20.51
N VAL A 496 46.80 -0.41 21.39
CA VAL A 496 48.04 -1.09 21.01
C VAL A 496 48.07 -2.45 21.67
N VAL A 497 48.19 -3.51 20.87
CA VAL A 497 48.21 -4.88 21.39
C VAL A 497 49.32 -5.06 22.43
N GLU A 498 48.95 -5.22 23.69
CA GLU A 498 49.86 -5.50 24.81
C GLU A 498 50.23 -6.98 24.85
N TYR A 499 49.27 -7.86 24.57
CA TYR A 499 49.44 -9.31 24.65
C TYR A 499 48.55 -10.06 23.66
N VAL A 500 49.10 -11.09 23.03
CA VAL A 500 48.37 -11.97 22.11
C VAL A 500 48.70 -13.44 22.37
N ASP A 501 47.66 -14.27 22.51
CA ASP A 501 47.76 -15.72 22.47
C ASP A 501 46.59 -16.34 21.68
N ALA A 502 46.50 -17.66 21.64
CA ALA A 502 45.45 -18.37 20.90
C ALA A 502 44.05 -18.31 21.54
N ARG A 503 43.90 -17.70 22.73
CA ARG A 503 42.65 -17.66 23.51
C ARG A 503 42.16 -16.24 23.77
N LYS A 504 43.06 -15.25 23.85
CA LYS A 504 42.73 -13.85 24.15
C LYS A 504 43.73 -12.89 23.52
N ILE A 505 43.24 -11.68 23.30
CA ILE A 505 44.01 -10.51 22.86
C ILE A 505 43.77 -9.42 23.90
N ILE A 506 44.83 -8.79 24.38
CA ILE A 506 44.78 -7.63 25.29
C ILE A 506 45.29 -6.44 24.49
N LEU A 507 44.49 -5.37 24.48
CA LEU A 507 44.70 -4.13 23.74
C LEU A 507 45.06 -2.98 24.67
#